data_AF-A0A523SCT8-F1
#
_entry.id   AF-A0A523SCT8-F1
#
_cell.length_a   1.000
_cell.length_b   1.000
_cell.length_c   1.000
_cell.angle_alpha   90.00
_cell.angle_beta   90.00
_cell.angle_gamma   90.00
#
_symmetry.space_group_name_H-M   'P 1'
#
loop_
_entity.id
_entity.type
_entity.pdbx_description
1 polymer ?
#
loop_
_entity_poly.entity_id
_entity_poly.type
_entity_poly.pdbx_seq_one_letter_code
_entity_poly.pdbx_strand_id
1 'polypeptide(L)' 'MRTVEFHAYGHPNVIGEHKTTLEITTEEELTAQGTCIIGVRTTQTLRALDDEIKTLAKSTRTQIQ' A
#
# COMPACT_ATOMS: atom_id res chain seq x y z
N MET A 1 -15.89 12.37 -3.91
CA MET A 1 -14.54 11.98 -3.45
C MET A 1 -14.69 10.64 -2.74
N ARG A 2 -13.96 9.63 -3.17
CA ARG A 2 -13.98 8.29 -2.56
C ARG A 2 -12.66 8.09 -1.82
N THR A 3 -12.72 7.45 -0.66
CA THR A 3 -11.56 7.25 0.21
C THR A 3 -11.45 5.78 0.56
N VAL A 4 -10.22 5.27 0.62
CA VAL A 4 -9.89 3.95 1.15
C VAL A 4 -9.05 4.17 2.38
N GLU A 5 -9.52 3.69 3.53
CA GLU A 5 -8.79 3.77 4.79
C GLU A 5 -8.12 2.44 5.09
N PHE A 6 -6.93 2.51 5.69
CA PHE A 6 -6.17 1.36 6.15
C PHE A 6 -5.35 1.73 7.39
N HIS A 7 -5.05 0.73 8.22
CA HIS A 7 -4.04 0.82 9.26
C HIS A 7 -2.89 -0.09 8.90
N ALA A 8 -1.66 0.33 9.17
CA ALA A 8 -0.45 -0.47 9.02
C ALA A 8 0.49 -0.22 10.21
N TYR A 9 1.50 -1.06 10.36
CA TYR A 9 2.43 -1.03 11.49
C TYR A 9 3.86 -0.87 10.99
N GLY A 10 4.73 -0.31 11.82
CA GLY A 10 6.17 -0.31 11.57
C GLY A 10 6.77 -1.70 11.74
N HIS A 11 7.97 -1.89 11.19
CA HIS A 11 8.80 -3.08 11.40
C HIS A 11 10.27 -2.65 11.54
N PRO A 12 11.11 -3.30 12.36
CA PRO A 12 12.52 -2.91 12.54
C PRO A 12 13.34 -2.80 11.26
N ASN A 13 12.96 -3.56 10.22
CA ASN A 13 13.59 -3.56 8.89
C ASN A 13 12.95 -2.60 7.88
N VAL A 14 12.04 -1.70 8.27
CA VAL A 14 11.53 -0.65 7.37
C VAL A 14 12.64 0.34 7.06
N ILE A 15 12.96 0.48 5.78
CA ILE A 15 13.97 1.42 5.27
C ILE A 15 13.32 2.52 4.42
N GLY A 16 12.41 2.17 3.51
CA GLY A 16 11.66 3.14 2.70
C GLY A 16 12.51 3.96 1.70
N GLU A 17 13.66 3.43 1.28
CA GLU A 17 14.62 4.14 0.42
C GLU A 17 14.40 3.93 -1.08
N HIS A 18 13.48 3.06 -1.48
CA HIS A 18 13.21 2.87 -2.90
C HIS A 18 12.71 4.17 -3.55
N LYS A 19 13.43 4.65 -4.56
CA LYS A 19 13.31 6.05 -5.03
C LYS A 19 12.03 6.36 -5.80
N THR A 20 11.33 5.34 -6.27
CA THR A 20 10.20 5.50 -7.21
C THR A 20 8.94 4.75 -6.82
N THR A 21 9.00 3.94 -5.76
CA THR A 21 7.86 3.12 -5.33
C THR A 21 7.78 3.07 -3.82
N LEU A 22 6.56 2.88 -3.34
CA LEU A 22 6.25 2.61 -1.94
C LEU A 22 5.27 1.45 -1.90
N GLU A 23 5.36 0.64 -0.84
CA GLU A 23 4.48 -0.51 -0.62
C GLU A 23 4.07 -0.61 0.85
N ILE A 24 2.84 -1.04 1.06
CA ILE A 24 2.36 -1.57 2.34
C ILE A 24 1.90 -3.01 2.12
N THR A 25 2.14 -3.88 3.09
CA THR A 25 1.85 -5.31 2.93
C THR A 25 1.09 -5.89 4.12
N THR A 26 0.28 -6.91 3.87
CA THR A 26 -0.41 -7.68 4.93
C THR A 26 0.54 -8.63 5.64
N GLU A 27 1.70 -8.93 5.04
CA GLU A 27 2.72 -9.75 5.67
C GLU A 27 3.19 -9.12 6.99
N GLU A 28 3.54 -9.97 7.94
CA GLU A 28 4.05 -9.55 9.25
C GLU A 28 5.56 -9.29 9.24
N GLU A 29 6.29 -10.18 8.56
CA GLU A 29 7.75 -10.17 8.54
C GLU A 29 8.26 -9.40 7.32
N LEU A 30 9.29 -8.57 7.55
CA LEU A 30 9.96 -7.82 6.49
C LEU A 30 11.46 -8.07 6.56
N THR A 31 12.07 -8.48 5.45
CA THR A 31 13.53 -8.57 5.32
C THR A 31 14.12 -7.20 4.99
N ALA A 32 15.40 -6.98 5.33
CA ALA A 32 16.11 -5.73 4.98
C ALA A 32 16.25 -5.48 3.47
N GLN A 33 15.99 -6.48 2.62
CA GLN A 33 16.00 -6.31 1.15
C GLN A 33 14.74 -5.60 0.64
N GLY A 34 13.65 -5.59 1.41
CA GLY A 34 12.36 -4.98 1.05
C GLY A 34 12.37 -3.45 1.16
N THR A 35 13.23 -2.78 0.40
CA THR A 35 13.49 -1.34 0.51
C THR A 35 12.31 -0.43 0.10
N CYS A 36 11.32 -0.95 -0.61
CA CYS A 36 10.09 -0.22 -0.97
C CYS A 36 8.98 -0.30 0.09
N ILE A 37 9.07 -1.23 1.05
CA ILE A 37 8.01 -1.43 2.04
C ILE A 37 8.17 -0.42 3.18
N ILE A 38 7.09 0.32 3.44
CA ILE A 38 7.02 1.36 4.49
C ILE A 38 6.07 0.99 5.64
N GLY A 39 5.33 -0.11 5.51
CA GLY A 39 4.40 -0.58 6.54
C GLY A 39 3.99 -2.04 6.33
N VAL A 40 3.85 -2.76 7.44
CA VAL A 40 3.49 -4.18 7.50
C VAL A 40 2.13 -4.38 8.17
N ARG A 41 1.58 -5.60 8.11
CA ARG A 41 0.31 -5.99 8.75
C ARG A 41 -0.85 -5.03 8.43
N THR A 42 -0.93 -4.58 7.17
CA THR A 42 -2.00 -3.64 6.78
C THR A 42 -3.39 -4.27 6.90
N THR A 43 -4.41 -3.49 7.27
CA THR A 43 -5.80 -3.95 7.35
C THR A 43 -6.50 -3.98 6.00
N GLN A 44 -5.82 -3.63 4.91
CA GLN A 44 -6.40 -3.48 3.58
C GLN A 44 -5.55 -4.15 2.50
N THR A 45 -6.19 -4.64 1.43
CA THR A 45 -5.52 -5.21 0.27
C THR A 45 -6.14 -4.69 -1.02
N LEU A 46 -5.39 -4.72 -2.12
CA LEU A 46 -5.94 -4.37 -3.44
C LEU A 46 -7.16 -5.24 -3.82
N ARG A 47 -7.20 -6.50 -3.35
CA ARG A 47 -8.31 -7.41 -3.60
C ARG A 47 -9.58 -7.01 -2.85
N ALA A 48 -9.45 -6.49 -1.63
CA ALA A 48 -10.56 -6.13 -0.76
C ALA A 48 -11.15 -4.73 -1.02
N LEU A 49 -10.52 -3.94 -1.91
CA LEU A 49 -11.10 -2.68 -2.39
C LEU A 49 -12.48 -2.92 -3.03
N ASP A 50 -13.39 -1.97 -2.86
CA ASP A 50 -14.68 -2.01 -3.53
C ASP A 50 -14.53 -1.90 -5.07
N ASP A 51 -15.51 -2.41 -5.82
CA ASP A 51 -15.43 -2.48 -7.28
C ASP A 51 -15.49 -1.10 -7.95
N GLU A 52 -16.07 -0.11 -7.29
CA GLU A 52 -16.09 1.27 -7.76
C GLU A 52 -14.69 1.89 -7.72
N ILE A 53 -13.99 1.77 -6.60
CA ILE A 53 -12.59 2.18 -6.41
C ILE A 53 -11.70 1.47 -7.42
N LYS A 54 -11.85 0.15 -7.59
CA LYS A 54 -11.07 -0.62 -8.57
C LYS A 54 -11.31 -0.12 -10.00
N THR A 55 -12.55 0.27 -10.31
CA THR A 55 -12.90 0.83 -11.63
C THR A 55 -12.29 2.21 -11.82
N LEU A 56 -12.39 3.08 -10.81
CA LEU A 56 -11.78 4.40 -10.81
C LEU A 56 -10.26 4.32 -10.97
N ALA A 57 -9.59 3.46 -10.22
CA ALA A 57 -8.13 3.30 -10.26
C ALA A 57 -7.58 2.81 -11.61
N LYS A 58 -8.39 2.15 -12.43
CA LYS A 58 -8.00 1.70 -13.80
C LYS A 58 -8.12 2.80 -14.86
N SER A 59 -8.83 3.89 -14.57
CA SER A 59 -9.05 4.97 -15.52
C SER A 59 -7.87 5.93 -15.55
N THR A 60 -7.36 6.24 -16.74
CA THR A 60 -6.29 7.23 -16.95
C THR A 60 -6.72 8.67 -16.65
N ARG A 61 -8.03 8.91 -16.45
CA ARG A 61 -8.58 10.22 -16.07
C ARG A 61 -8.70 10.39 -14.57
N THR A 62 -8.49 9.31 -13.79
CA THR A 62 -8.57 9.38 -12.33
C THR A 62 -7.26 9.88 -11.77
N GLN A 63 -7.35 10.95 -10.97
CA GLN A 63 -6.24 11.39 -10.15
C GLN A 63 -6.35 10.71 -8.79
N ILE A 64 -5.34 9.92 -8.42
CA ILE A 64 -5.17 9.37 -7.08
C ILE A 64 -4.28 10.35 -6.33
N GLN A 65 -4.77 10.83 -5.18
CA GLN A 65 -4.09 11.80 -4.32
C GLN A 65 -3.74 11.15 -2.99
#